data_AF-A0A1Q9XIM4-F1
#
_entry.id   AF-A0A1Q9XIM4-F1
#
_cell.length_a   1.000
_cell.length_b   1.000
_cell.length_c   1.000
_cell.angle_alpha   90.00
_cell.angle_beta   90.00
_cell.angle_gamma   90.00
#
_symmetry.space_group_name_H-M   'P 1'
#
loop_
_entity.id
_entity.type
_entity.pdbx_description
1 polymer ?
#
loop_
_entity_poly.entity_id
_entity_poly.type
_entity_poly.pdbx_seq_one_letter_code
_entity_poly.pdbx_strand_id
1 'polypeptide(L)' 'MKLIPHSGFMRRKLEAWLIRRAAGILIGRNVARSSVVSRRDNKAMWGMAERLDSIARRISSNYTKGMEGYDK' A
#
# COMPACT_ATOMS: atom_id res chain seq x y z
N MET A 1 5.22 -18.68 -18.56
CA MET A 1 5.54 -17.25 -18.40
C MET A 1 6.84 -17.11 -17.64
N LYS A 2 7.89 -16.61 -18.28
CA LYS A 2 9.19 -16.37 -17.66
C LYS A 2 9.00 -15.14 -16.75
N LEU A 3 8.97 -15.35 -15.43
CA LEU A 3 8.97 -14.27 -14.43
C LEU A 3 10.25 -13.47 -14.67
N ILE A 4 10.14 -12.31 -15.32
CA ILE A 4 11.25 -11.39 -15.48
C ILE A 4 11.80 -11.18 -14.07
N PRO A 5 13.09 -11.44 -13.80
CA PRO A 5 13.64 -11.15 -12.50
C PRO A 5 13.50 -9.64 -12.30
N HIS A 6 12.64 -9.21 -11.38
CA HIS A 6 12.54 -7.81 -10.96
C HIS A 6 13.79 -7.48 -10.11
N SER A 7 14.99 -7.64 -10.69
CA SER A 7 16.26 -7.76 -9.97
C SER A 7 16.94 -6.44 -9.63
N GLY A 8 16.32 -5.29 -9.90
CA GLY A 8 16.82 -4.00 -9.42
C GLY A 8 16.44 -3.77 -7.95
N PHE A 9 17.39 -3.79 -7.03
CA PHE A 9 17.17 -3.34 -5.64
C PHE A 9 16.60 -1.91 -5.61
N MET A 10 17.14 -1.02 -6.44
CA MET A 10 16.65 0.36 -6.57
C MET A 10 15.21 0.43 -7.10
N ARG A 11 14.87 -0.37 -8.12
CA ARG A 11 13.52 -0.39 -8.70
C ARG A 11 12.47 -0.82 -7.68
N ARG A 12 12.76 -1.87 -6.89
CA ARG A 12 11.86 -2.36 -5.83
C ARG A 12 11.65 -1.34 -4.72
N LYS A 13 12.72 -0.62 -4.32
CA LYS A 13 12.60 0.46 -3.33
C LYS A 13 11.79 1.65 -3.87
N LEU A 14 11.98 2.00 -5.14
CA LEU A 14 11.22 3.07 -5.80
C LEU A 14 9.72 2.70 -5.94
N GLU A 15 9.42 1.49 -6.36
CA GLU A 15 8.04 0.99 -6.47
C GLU A 15 7.35 0.94 -5.10
N ALA A 16 8.01 0.41 -4.08
CA ALA A 16 7.50 0.42 -2.72
C ALA A 16 7.28 1.84 -2.19
N TRP A 17 8.16 2.79 -2.54
CA TRP A 17 8.02 4.19 -2.15
C TRP A 17 6.80 4.86 -2.80
N LEU A 18 6.57 4.61 -4.10
CA LEU A 18 5.39 5.12 -4.81
C LEU A 18 4.09 4.59 -4.20
N ILE A 19 4.05 3.30 -3.86
CA ILE A 19 2.88 2.69 -3.24
C ILE A 19 2.62 3.28 -1.85
N ARG A 20 3.66 3.51 -1.03
CA ARG A 20 3.49 4.22 0.25
C ARG A 20 3.03 5.65 0.08
N ARG A 21 3.49 6.36 -0.95
CA ARG A 21 3.01 7.71 -1.24
C ARG A 21 1.52 7.70 -1.58
N ALA A 22 1.05 6.74 -2.39
CA ALA A 22 -0.38 6.57 -2.66
C ALA A 22 -1.17 6.27 -1.38
N ALA A 23 -0.68 5.36 -0.52
CA ALA A 23 -1.30 5.07 0.78
C ALA A 23 -1.38 6.33 1.68
N GLY A 24 -0.31 7.13 1.72
CA GLY A 24 -0.28 8.39 2.46
C GLY A 24 -1.29 9.42 1.94
N ILE A 25 -1.52 9.49 0.63
CA ILE A 25 -2.55 10.36 0.03
C ILE A 25 -3.95 9.89 0.44
N LEU A 26 -4.20 8.58 0.43
CA LEU A 26 -5.50 8.02 0.85
C LEU A 26 -5.77 8.26 2.34
N ILE A 27 -4.77 8.10 3.20
CA ILE A 27 -4.86 8.41 4.64
C ILE A 27 -5.03 9.91 4.88
N GLY A 28 -4.24 10.75 4.20
CA GLY A 28 -4.30 12.21 4.35
C GLY A 28 -5.61 12.82 3.83
N ARG A 29 -6.30 12.13 2.91
CA ARG A 29 -7.66 12.49 2.47
C ARG A 29 -8.76 12.02 3.41
N ASN A 30 -8.45 11.26 4.47
CA ASN A 30 -9.41 10.93 5.53
C ASN A 30 -9.70 12.17 6.39
N VAL A 31 -10.38 13.15 5.77
CA VAL A 31 -10.92 14.31 6.46
C VAL A 31 -12.15 13.84 7.23
N ALA A 32 -12.19 14.10 8.53
CA ALA A 32 -13.27 13.67 9.44
C ALA A 32 -14.68 14.08 8.98
N ARG A 33 -14.78 15.07 8.07
CA ARG A 33 -16.00 15.48 7.36
C ARG A 33 -15.65 15.94 5.94
N SER A 34 -15.64 15.02 4.98
CA SER A 34 -15.75 15.39 3.57
C SER A 34 -17.23 15.49 3.22
N SER A 35 -17.68 16.62 2.67
CA SER A 35 -19.05 16.77 2.17
C SER A 35 -19.30 15.94 0.91
N VAL A 36 -18.24 15.53 0.22
CA VAL A 36 -18.27 14.87 -1.09
C VAL A 36 -18.09 13.36 -0.98
N VAL A 37 -17.55 12.86 0.14
CA VAL A 37 -17.20 11.44 0.32
C VAL A 37 -18.00 10.87 1.49
N SER A 38 -18.73 9.78 1.27
CA SER A 38 -19.52 9.16 2.32
C SER A 38 -18.62 8.59 3.42
N ARG A 39 -19.15 8.44 4.64
CA ARG A 39 -18.42 7.77 5.74
C ARG A 39 -17.94 6.36 5.36
N ARG A 40 -18.71 5.65 4.53
CA ARG A 40 -18.37 4.30 4.05
C ARG A 40 -17.16 4.35 3.13
N ASP A 41 -17.13 5.29 2.20
CA ASP A 41 -16.03 5.46 1.25
C ASP A 41 -14.76 5.91 1.97
N ASN A 42 -14.87 6.79 2.97
CA ASN A 42 -13.74 7.16 3.83
C ASN A 42 -13.14 5.94 4.54
N LYS A 43 -13.98 5.09 5.13
CA LYS A 43 -13.52 3.86 5.78
C LYS A 43 -12.87 2.89 4.77
N ALA A 44 -13.41 2.81 3.56
CA ALA A 44 -12.86 1.97 2.50
C ALA A 44 -11.49 2.49 2.00
N MET A 45 -11.32 3.81 1.85
CA MET A 45 -10.05 4.44 1.49
C MET A 45 -8.98 4.19 2.54
N TRP A 46 -9.35 4.24 3.82
CA TRP A 46 -8.44 3.88 4.92
C TRP A 46 -7.97 2.43 4.83
N GLY A 47 -8.90 1.47 4.69
CA GLY A 47 -8.56 0.06 4.55
C GLY A 47 -7.74 -0.24 3.28
N MET A 48 -7.95 0.53 2.21
CA MET A 48 -7.16 0.43 0.99
C MET A 48 -5.73 0.92 1.21
N ALA A 49 -5.54 1.99 1.97
CA ALA A 49 -4.21 2.48 2.32
C ALA A 49 -3.41 1.46 3.14
N GLU A 50 -4.04 0.78 4.10
CA GLU A 50 -3.41 -0.29 4.88
C GLU A 50 -2.96 -1.47 4.01
N ARG A 51 -3.82 -1.88 3.06
CA ARG A 51 -3.46 -2.91 2.07
C ARG A 51 -2.29 -2.49 1.20
N LEU A 52 -2.25 -1.23 0.75
CA LEU A 52 -1.15 -0.69 -0.05
C LEU A 52 0.17 -0.66 0.74
N ASP A 53 0.17 -0.27 2.02
CA ASP A 53 1.40 -0.32 2.83
C ASP A 53 1.92 -1.76 2.99
N SER A 54 1.02 -2.73 3.18
CA SER A 54 1.39 -4.15 3.22
C SER A 54 2.04 -4.62 1.90
N ILE A 55 1.47 -4.25 0.76
CA ILE A 55 2.05 -4.56 -0.57
C ILE A 55 3.43 -3.90 -0.72
N ALA A 56 3.57 -2.63 -0.34
CA ALA A 56 4.85 -1.91 -0.39
C ALA A 56 5.92 -2.59 0.48
N ARG A 57 5.56 -3.05 1.68
CA ARG A 57 6.46 -3.82 2.56
C ARG A 57 6.93 -5.10 1.90
N ARG A 58 6.02 -5.86 1.28
CA ARG A 58 6.34 -7.10 0.56
C ARG A 58 7.28 -6.86 -0.61
N ILE A 59 7.02 -5.84 -1.44
CA ILE A 59 7.90 -5.46 -2.54
C ILE A 59 9.28 -5.02 -2.02
N SER A 60 9.32 -4.22 -0.96
CA SER A 60 10.56 -3.70 -0.38
C SER A 60 11.43 -4.76 0.31
N SER A 61 10.81 -5.87 0.73
CA SER A 61 11.46 -7.02 1.39
C SER A 61 11.66 -8.19 0.42
N ASN A 62 11.39 -8.01 -0.88
CA ASN A 62 11.48 -9.08 -1.86
C ASN A 62 10.66 -10.33 -1.49
N TYR A 63 9.50 -10.12 -0.88
CA TYR A 63 8.58 -11.18 -0.41
C TYR A 63 9.15 -12.11 0.67
N THR A 64 10.35 -11.83 1.22
CA THR A 64 10.98 -12.68 2.25
C THR A 64 10.27 -12.65 3.61
N LYS A 65 9.47 -11.60 3.89
CA LYS A 65 8.82 -11.38 5.18
C LYS A 65 7.30 -11.21 5.05
N GLY A 66 6.65 -12.14 4.34
CA GLY A 66 5.34 -11.93 3.73
C GLY A 66 4.08 -12.41 4.45
N MET A 67 4.14 -13.14 5.58
CA MET A 67 2.94 -13.73 6.21
C MET A 67 2.86 -13.60 7.75
N GLU A 68 3.56 -12.66 8.37
CA GLU A 68 3.66 -12.64 9.84
C GLU A 68 2.66 -11.72 10.58
N GLY A 69 1.55 -11.28 9.95
CA GLY A 69 0.63 -10.43 10.74
C GLY A 69 -0.58 -9.79 10.08
N TYR A 70 -1.20 -10.39 9.07
CA TYR A 70 -2.45 -9.85 8.51
C TYR A 70 -3.47 -10.94 8.19
N ASP A 71 -3.74 -11.77 9.21
CA ASP A 71 -4.91 -12.66 9.27
C ASP A 71 -5.64 -12.37 10.59
N LYS A 72 -6.44 -11.30 10.58
CA LYS A 72 -7.44 -10.98 11.61
C LYS A 72 -8.59 -10.23 10.97
#